data_AF-A0A7K3RXL8-F1
#
_entry.id   AF-A0A7K3RXL8-F1
#
_cell.length_a   1.000
_cell.length_b   1.000
_cell.length_c   1.000
_cell.angle_alpha   90.00
_cell.angle_beta   90.00
_cell.angle_gamma   90.00
#
_symmetry.space_group_name_H-M   'P 1'
#
loop_
_entity.id
_entity.type
_entity.pdbx_description
1 polymer ?
#
loop_
_entity_poly.entity_id
_entity_poly.type
_entity_poly.pdbx_seq_one_letter_code
_entity_poly.pdbx_strand_id
1 'polypeptide(L)'
;WAAASGDPGADAADCAKAVESGDPAAIEVWRNAVDALAAGLVTALTLLDPGTLIIGGGLAEAGETLFTPLRAAVEERITFQKLPHIVPAALGDTAGCLGAGLLAWDLLSTEVSA
;
A
#
# COMPACT_ATOMS: atom_id res chain seq x y z
N TRP A 1 -10.41 12.47 4.08
CA TRP A 1 -11.15 12.99 2.92
C TRP A 1 -12.55 13.42 3.31
N ALA A 2 -13.43 12.54 3.82
CA ALA A 2 -14.78 12.90 4.29
C ALA A 2 -14.92 14.26 5.01
N ALA A 3 -14.05 14.51 6.00
CA ALA A 3 -14.06 15.79 6.72
C ALA A 3 -13.63 16.99 5.85
N ALA A 4 -12.68 16.80 4.93
CA ALA A 4 -12.19 17.83 4.02
C ALA A 4 -13.14 18.10 2.86
N SER A 5 -13.86 17.08 2.37
CA SER A 5 -14.90 17.21 1.34
C SER A 5 -16.24 17.69 1.89
N GLY A 6 -16.44 17.61 3.21
CA GLY A 6 -17.72 17.90 3.86
C GLY A 6 -18.78 16.83 3.65
N ASP A 7 -18.41 15.68 3.06
CA ASP A 7 -19.29 14.54 2.83
C ASP A 7 -18.90 13.37 3.75
N PRO A 8 -19.71 13.08 4.80
CA PRO A 8 -19.46 11.96 5.70
C PRO A 8 -19.45 10.58 5.03
N GLY A 9 -20.05 10.45 3.84
CA GLY A 9 -20.07 9.22 3.06
C GLY A 9 -18.84 9.02 2.17
N ALA A 10 -18.02 10.05 1.98
CA ALA A 10 -16.88 9.98 1.07
C ALA A 10 -15.73 9.15 1.64
N ASP A 11 -15.15 8.28 0.81
CA ASP A 11 -14.12 7.34 1.22
C ASP A 11 -12.74 7.62 0.56
N ALA A 12 -11.82 6.67 0.67
CA ALA A 12 -10.50 6.78 0.06
C ALA A 12 -10.55 6.73 -1.48
N ALA A 13 -11.48 5.98 -2.07
CA ALA A 13 -11.64 5.89 -3.52
C ALA A 13 -12.20 7.22 -4.08
N ASP A 14 -13.11 7.86 -3.35
CA ASP A 14 -13.56 9.21 -3.72
C ASP A 14 -12.44 10.24 -3.62
N CYS A 15 -11.56 10.12 -2.62
CA CYS A 15 -10.37 10.96 -2.51
C CYS A 15 -9.44 10.79 -3.72
N ALA A 16 -9.20 9.54 -4.15
CA ALA A 16 -8.34 9.24 -5.30
C ALA A 16 -8.88 9.90 -6.59
N LYS A 17 -10.19 9.76 -6.85
CA LYS A 17 -10.85 10.41 -7.99
C LYS A 17 -10.74 11.94 -7.91
N ALA A 18 -10.88 12.51 -6.72
CA ALA A 18 -10.75 13.95 -6.53
C ALA A 18 -9.31 14.44 -6.78
N VAL A 19 -8.30 13.68 -6.37
CA VAL A 19 -6.88 13.93 -6.72
C VAL A 19 -6.68 13.93 -8.23
N GLU A 20 -7.21 12.93 -8.92
CA GLU A 20 -7.13 12.82 -10.39
C GLU A 20 -7.82 13.99 -11.10
N SER A 21 -8.88 14.54 -10.49
CA SER A 21 -9.57 15.74 -10.99
C SER A 21 -8.85 17.06 -10.67
N GLY A 22 -7.76 17.02 -9.90
CA GLY A 22 -6.97 18.19 -9.52
C GLY A 22 -7.51 18.97 -8.31
N ASP A 23 -8.35 18.37 -7.47
CA ASP A 23 -8.87 19.00 -6.26
C ASP A 23 -7.71 19.29 -5.27
N PRO A 24 -7.44 20.57 -4.92
CA PRO A 24 -6.33 20.91 -4.04
C PRO A 24 -6.41 20.31 -2.64
N ALA A 25 -7.61 20.20 -2.07
CA ALA A 25 -7.81 19.63 -0.75
C ALA A 25 -7.61 18.10 -0.78
N ALA A 26 -8.05 17.44 -1.85
CA ALA A 26 -7.81 16.01 -2.05
C ALA A 26 -6.32 15.72 -2.19
N ILE A 27 -5.60 16.53 -2.99
CA ILE A 27 -4.15 16.43 -3.17
C ILE A 27 -3.42 16.55 -1.83
N GLU A 28 -3.81 17.51 -0.98
CA GLU A 28 -3.18 17.67 0.33
C GLU A 28 -3.42 16.45 1.24
N VAL A 29 -4.67 15.99 1.33
CA VAL A 29 -5.03 14.79 2.12
C VAL A 29 -4.28 13.57 1.62
N TRP A 30 -4.21 13.39 0.30
CA TRP A 30 -3.54 12.26 -0.33
C TRP A 30 -2.03 12.27 -0.10
N ARG A 31 -1.40 13.43 -0.29
CA ARG A 31 0.03 13.62 -0.02
C ARG A 31 0.36 13.25 1.44
N ASN A 32 -0.42 13.74 2.40
CA ASN A 32 -0.20 13.42 3.81
C ASN A 32 -0.32 11.91 4.08
N ALA A 33 -1.27 11.22 3.43
CA ALA A 33 -1.40 9.77 3.55
C ALA A 33 -0.21 9.02 2.93
N VAL A 34 0.24 9.43 1.75
CA VAL A 34 1.42 8.86 1.08
C VAL A 34 2.68 9.07 1.90
N ASP A 35 2.89 10.27 2.46
CA ASP A 35 4.04 10.60 3.29
C ASP A 35 4.10 9.72 4.56
N ALA A 36 2.96 9.52 5.21
CA ALA A 36 2.84 8.66 6.38
C ALA A 36 3.13 7.18 6.02
N LEU A 37 2.58 6.71 4.89
CA LEU A 37 2.83 5.35 4.41
C LEU A 37 4.31 5.14 4.08
N ALA A 38 4.94 6.08 3.36
CA ALA A 38 6.36 6.02 3.02
C ALA A 38 7.25 5.94 4.26
N ALA A 39 6.96 6.72 5.31
CA ALA A 39 7.71 6.66 6.57
C ALA A 39 7.62 5.27 7.25
N GLY A 40 6.43 4.67 7.24
CA GLY A 40 6.24 3.30 7.73
C GLY A 40 7.01 2.26 6.91
N LEU A 41 6.96 2.37 5.57
CA LEU A 41 7.68 1.46 4.67
C LEU A 41 9.20 1.56 4.82
N VAL A 42 9.76 2.76 4.98
CA VAL A 42 11.21 2.95 5.21
C VAL A 42 11.63 2.35 6.54
N THR A 43 10.77 2.40 7.56
CA THR A 43 11.02 1.73 8.84
C THR A 43 11.08 0.21 8.65
N ALA A 44 10.11 -0.38 7.95
CA ALA A 44 10.13 -1.81 7.64
C ALA A 44 11.34 -2.21 6.78
N LEU A 45 11.70 -1.38 5.79
CA LEU A 45 12.87 -1.57 4.94
C LEU A 45 14.16 -1.59 5.76
N THR A 46 14.27 -0.69 6.74
CA THR A 46 15.42 -0.60 7.64
C THR A 46 15.58 -1.84 8.52
N LEU A 47 14.46 -2.41 8.98
CA LEU A 47 14.48 -3.53 9.91
C LEU A 47 14.64 -4.89 9.22
N LEU A 48 14.10 -5.03 8.00
CA LEU A 48 13.92 -6.33 7.34
C LEU A 48 14.72 -6.49 6.04
N ASP A 49 15.24 -5.40 5.46
CA ASP A 49 15.92 -5.35 4.14
C ASP A 49 15.21 -6.15 3.00
N PRO A 50 13.88 -6.00 2.81
CA PRO A 50 13.17 -6.67 1.73
C PRO A 50 13.58 -6.09 0.37
N GLY A 51 13.82 -6.96 -0.61
CA GLY A 51 14.01 -6.55 -2.00
C GLY A 51 12.72 -6.08 -2.69
N THR A 52 11.54 -6.41 -2.14
CA THR A 52 10.23 -6.06 -2.73
C THR A 52 9.20 -5.79 -1.64
N LEU A 53 8.49 -4.68 -1.78
CA LEU A 53 7.35 -4.28 -0.97
C LEU A 53 6.07 -4.42 -1.80
N ILE A 54 5.18 -5.31 -1.38
CA ILE A 54 3.91 -5.57 -2.05
C ILE A 54 2.81 -4.82 -1.31
N ILE A 55 2.15 -3.87 -1.97
CA ILE A 55 1.08 -3.06 -1.39
C ILE A 55 -0.27 -3.61 -1.85
N GLY A 56 -1.10 -4.02 -0.89
CA GLY A 56 -2.45 -4.53 -1.13
C GLY A 56 -3.54 -3.70 -0.44
N GLY A 57 -4.78 -4.20 -0.49
CA GLY A 57 -5.97 -3.53 0.03
C GLY A 57 -6.52 -2.45 -0.89
N GLY A 58 -7.72 -1.94 -0.59
CA GLY A 58 -8.48 -1.04 -1.49
C GLY A 58 -7.74 0.25 -1.87
N LEU A 59 -6.80 0.73 -1.06
CA LEU A 59 -6.00 1.91 -1.43
C LEU A 59 -5.08 1.63 -2.63
N ALA A 60 -4.57 0.40 -2.76
CA ALA A 60 -3.71 0.00 -3.88
C ALA A 60 -4.45 0.02 -5.23
N GLU A 61 -5.78 0.00 -5.23
CA GLU A 61 -6.61 0.09 -6.43
C GLU A 61 -6.53 1.47 -7.11
N ALA A 62 -6.04 2.49 -6.40
CA ALA A 62 -5.78 3.82 -6.97
C ALA A 62 -4.62 3.83 -8.00
N GLY A 63 -3.94 2.70 -8.22
CA GLY A 63 -2.93 2.58 -9.28
C GLY A 63 -1.83 3.63 -9.15
N GLU A 64 -1.43 4.24 -10.27
CA GLU A 64 -0.33 5.21 -10.26
C GLU A 64 -0.64 6.49 -9.47
N THR A 65 -1.91 6.81 -9.20
CA THR A 65 -2.29 7.88 -8.26
C THR A 65 -1.71 7.62 -6.87
N LEU A 66 -1.56 6.35 -6.46
CA LEU A 66 -0.83 5.95 -5.25
C LEU A 66 0.65 5.67 -5.53
N PHE A 67 0.94 4.79 -6.50
CA PHE A 67 2.27 4.19 -6.62
C PHE A 67 3.35 5.17 -7.09
N THR A 68 3.02 6.12 -7.97
CA THR A 68 4.00 7.13 -8.40
C THR A 68 4.49 7.99 -7.22
N PRO A 69 3.61 8.68 -6.47
CA PRO A 69 4.07 9.50 -5.34
C PRO A 69 4.64 8.66 -4.19
N LEU A 70 4.17 7.42 -3.98
CA LEU A 70 4.72 6.55 -2.95
C LEU A 70 6.17 6.13 -3.23
N ARG A 71 6.49 5.76 -4.48
CA ARG A 71 7.87 5.43 -4.87
C ARG A 71 8.80 6.63 -4.65
N ALA A 72 8.39 7.82 -5.09
CA ALA A 72 9.16 9.04 -4.89
C ALA A 72 9.36 9.35 -3.39
N ALA A 73 8.29 9.26 -2.59
CA ALA A 73 8.36 9.53 -1.16
C ALA A 73 9.27 8.55 -0.40
N VAL A 74 9.32 7.27 -0.81
CA VAL A 74 10.27 6.29 -0.24
C VAL A 74 11.70 6.59 -0.68
N GLU A 75 11.92 6.87 -1.97
CA GLU A 75 13.24 7.19 -2.52
C GLU A 75 13.86 8.43 -1.85
N GLU A 76 13.06 9.45 -1.54
CA GLU A 76 13.51 10.64 -0.81
C GLU A 76 13.90 10.37 0.65
N ARG A 77 13.39 9.30 1.25
CA ARG A 77 13.53 8.99 2.69
C ARG A 77 14.57 7.91 2.99
N ILE A 78 14.95 7.10 2.01
CA ILE A 78 16.04 6.13 2.20
C ILE A 78 17.37 6.87 2.39
N THR A 79 18.24 6.28 3.21
CA THR A 79 19.54 6.85 3.57
C THR A 79 20.67 5.88 3.25
N PHE A 80 20.58 4.67 3.79
CA PHE A 80 21.55 3.58 3.56
C PHE A 80 20.90 2.29 3.05
N GLN A 81 19.57 2.24 3.08
CA GLN A 81 18.78 1.11 2.60
C GLN A 81 18.92 1.00 1.08
N LYS A 82 18.83 -0.22 0.55
CA LYS A 82 18.68 -0.41 -0.91
C LYS A 82 17.26 -0.01 -1.30
N LEU A 83 17.12 0.66 -2.44
CA LEU A 83 15.81 1.02 -2.98
C LEU A 83 15.03 -0.27 -3.33
N PRO A 84 13.86 -0.52 -2.70
CA PRO A 84 13.08 -1.73 -2.95
C PRO A 84 12.22 -1.58 -4.21
N HIS A 85 11.81 -2.70 -4.79
CA HIS A 85 10.70 -2.69 -5.76
C HIS A 85 9.37 -2.52 -5.02
N ILE A 86 8.57 -1.51 -5.38
CA ILE A 86 7.23 -1.29 -4.81
C ILE A 86 6.18 -1.63 -5.86
N VAL A 87 5.36 -2.65 -5.60
CA VAL A 87 4.42 -3.23 -6.57
C VAL A 87 3.03 -3.45 -5.96
N PRO A 88 1.96 -3.42 -6.77
CA PRO A 88 0.64 -3.81 -6.31
C PRO A 88 0.57 -5.32 -6.03
N ALA A 89 -0.29 -5.71 -5.09
CA ALA A 89 -0.64 -7.11 -4.87
C ALA A 89 -1.34 -7.70 -6.11
N ALA A 90 -0.65 -8.57 -6.84
CA ALA A 90 -1.15 -9.15 -8.09
C ALA A 90 -2.44 -9.98 -7.94
N LEU A 91 -2.72 -10.47 -6.72
CA LEU A 91 -3.90 -11.28 -6.41
C LEU A 91 -5.08 -10.44 -5.87
N GLY A 92 -4.92 -9.12 -5.73
CA GLY A 92 -5.94 -8.21 -5.24
C GLY A 92 -6.59 -8.67 -3.93
N ASP A 93 -7.91 -8.52 -3.83
CA ASP A 93 -8.71 -8.90 -2.66
C ASP A 93 -8.64 -10.39 -2.30
N THR A 94 -8.30 -11.24 -3.27
CA THR A 94 -8.23 -12.70 -3.04
C THR A 94 -6.92 -13.12 -2.38
N ALA A 95 -5.91 -12.26 -2.34
CA ALA A 95 -4.58 -12.57 -1.80
C ALA A 95 -4.65 -13.14 -0.38
N GLY A 96 -5.47 -12.54 0.48
CA GLY A 96 -5.63 -12.98 1.87
C GLY A 96 -6.29 -14.35 1.98
N CYS A 97 -7.37 -14.59 1.23
CA CYS A 97 -8.08 -15.87 1.25
C CYS A 97 -7.21 -17.01 0.70
N LEU A 98 -6.49 -16.76 -0.41
CA LEU A 98 -5.57 -17.74 -0.99
C LEU A 98 -4.43 -18.06 -0.03
N GLY A 99 -3.82 -17.05 0.60
CA GLY A 99 -2.79 -17.25 1.62
C GLY A 99 -3.27 -18.08 2.81
N ALA A 100 -4.48 -17.81 3.30
CA ALA A 100 -5.08 -18.60 4.38
C ALA A 100 -5.28 -20.08 3.98
N GLY A 101 -5.75 -20.34 2.75
CA GLY A 101 -5.88 -21.70 2.22
C GLY A 101 -4.54 -22.42 2.11
N LEU A 102 -3.50 -21.74 1.62
CA LEU A 102 -2.14 -22.30 1.54
C LEU A 102 -1.57 -22.61 2.92
N LEU A 103 -1.74 -21.71 3.89
CA LEU A 103 -1.30 -21.96 5.26
C LEU A 103 -1.99 -23.18 5.88
N ALA A 104 -3.30 -23.36 5.65
CA ALA A 104 -4.01 -24.56 6.10
C ALA A 104 -3.51 -25.83 5.39
N TRP A 105 -3.20 -25.73 4.10
CA TRP A 105 -2.66 -26.84 3.31
C TRP A 105 -1.27 -27.28 3.79
N ASP A 106 -0.39 -26.32 4.10
CA ASP A 106 0.96 -26.59 4.60
C ASP A 106 0.92 -27.31 5.95
N LEU A 107 0.00 -26.92 6.84
CA LEU A 107 -0.21 -27.58 8.14
C LEU A 107 -0.57 -29.06 7.98
N LEU A 108 -1.51 -29.38 7.09
CA LEU A 108 -1.92 -30.76 6.81
C LEU A 108 -0.83 -31.56 6.10
N SER A 109 -0.02 -30.92 5.26
CA SER A 109 1.07 -31.59 4.52
C SER A 109 2.28 -31.90 5.41
N THR A 110 2.52 -31.08 6.44
CA THR A 110 3.63 -31.27 7.39
C THR A 110 3.37 -32.46 8.34
N GLU A 111 2.10 -32.72 8.68
CA GLU A 111 1.69 -33.88 9.51
C GLU A 111 1.87 -35.24 8.81
N VAL A 112 1.95 -35.28 7.46
CA VAL A 112 2.13 -36.53 6.70
C VAL A 112 3.60 -36.95 6.58
N SER A 113 4.53 -36.02 6.85
CA SER A 113 5.98 -36.26 6.70
C SER A 113 6.73 -36.46 8.02
N ALA A 114 6.04 -36.43 9.17
CA ALA A 114 6.57 -36.68 10.51
C ALA A 114 6.08 -38.02 11.07
#